data_AF-A0AAD6DW79-F1
#
_entry.id   AF-A0AAD6DW79-F1
#
_cell.length_a   1.000
_cell.length_b   1.000
_cell.length_c   1.000
_cell.angle_alpha   90.00
_cell.angle_beta   90.00
_cell.angle_gamma   90.00
#
_symmetry.space_group_name_H-M   'P 1'
#
loop_
_entity.id
_entity.type
_entity.pdbx_description
1 polymer ?
#
loop_
_entity_poly.entity_id
_entity_poly.type
_entity_poly.pdbx_seq_one_letter_code
_entity_poly.pdbx_strand_id
1 'polypeptide(L)'
;MAVDGQEKPHGFYLYKPSHILPAVFAALVAISLILHILQNIRYRFWRITFFITWGSVLFTTGWILRCISSYYPDHLGLYVAQAVFIYLAPPVYSAAAYNIVGRLMNYLPMHAVLNPNRVLIFFVYLGAAVEGMTAAGAAKNAAAGKELDEYKKGGQLIAAGLIMQAVVELLVIMIVATVHRRAATARKVTRNVQIVCFTLYGTSTFVVLRCIFRAVESFEMFDKLGCSRNCGPILSNEWYLYAFELGPMLIFTYWLNILHPGRYLPRQKNRYLGTDARTERIGPGWRDRRDRWETFIDPLDVKGMIKGQASHERYWESPERWPVCSDGSFAEGTASNVKNQGFTKENALLASEV
;
A
#
# COMPACT_ATOMS: atom_id res chain seq x y z
N MET A 1 -8.30 36.82 -33.13
CA MET A 1 -9.45 37.48 -32.51
C MET A 1 -9.96 36.59 -31.40
N ALA A 2 -9.96 37.11 -30.18
CA ALA A 2 -10.45 36.43 -28.99
C ALA A 2 -11.96 36.19 -29.12
N VAL A 3 -12.39 34.96 -28.87
CA VAL A 3 -13.79 34.63 -28.56
C VAL A 3 -13.81 34.30 -27.08
N ASP A 4 -14.27 35.29 -26.31
CA ASP A 4 -14.99 35.19 -25.04
C ASP A 4 -14.43 34.19 -23.99
N GLY A 5 -13.72 34.59 -22.95
CA GLY A 5 -14.17 35.60 -22.00
C GLY A 5 -15.09 35.02 -20.92
N GLN A 6 -15.46 33.74 -20.96
CA GLN A 6 -16.13 33.10 -19.83
C GLN A 6 -15.11 32.63 -18.80
N GLU A 7 -14.89 33.42 -17.76
CA GLU A 7 -14.44 32.91 -16.46
C GLU A 7 -15.26 31.65 -16.15
N LYS A 8 -14.59 30.50 -15.97
CA LYS A 8 -15.25 29.39 -15.29
C LYS A 8 -15.65 29.96 -13.92
N PRO A 9 -16.95 29.96 -13.53
CA PRO A 9 -17.37 30.57 -12.27
C PRO A 9 -16.75 29.89 -11.03
N HIS A 10 -15.95 28.83 -11.22
CA HIS A 10 -15.32 27.99 -10.22
C HIS A 10 -13.82 27.75 -10.47
N GLY A 11 -13.14 28.61 -11.25
CA GLY A 11 -11.71 28.54 -11.50
C GLY A 11 -11.25 27.22 -12.14
N PHE A 12 -10.31 26.52 -11.49
CA PHE A 12 -9.83 25.20 -11.95
C PHE A 12 -10.82 24.05 -11.73
N TYR A 13 -11.91 24.26 -10.97
CA TYR A 13 -12.94 23.25 -10.73
C TYR A 13 -14.04 23.32 -11.81
N LEU A 14 -14.58 22.15 -12.17
CA LEU A 14 -15.74 22.05 -13.08
C LEU A 14 -17.09 22.15 -12.34
N TYR A 15 -17.04 22.23 -11.02
CA TYR A 15 -18.17 22.31 -10.09
C TYR A 15 -17.84 23.30 -8.97
N LYS A 16 -18.84 23.76 -8.23
CA LYS A 16 -18.63 24.55 -7.01
C LYS A 16 -18.04 23.64 -5.91
N PRO A 17 -16.78 23.83 -5.50
CA PRO A 17 -16.16 22.96 -4.49
C PRO A 17 -16.76 23.20 -3.11
N SER A 18 -16.96 22.14 -2.34
CA SER A 18 -17.37 22.24 -0.94
C SER A 18 -16.21 22.66 -0.05
N HIS A 19 -16.44 23.62 0.84
CA HIS A 19 -15.47 24.04 1.86
C HIS A 19 -15.48 23.13 3.09
N ILE A 20 -16.66 22.60 3.45
CA ILE A 20 -16.87 21.88 4.72
C ILE A 20 -16.46 20.41 4.59
N LEU A 21 -16.82 19.75 3.49
CA LEU A 21 -16.51 18.33 3.28
C LEU A 21 -15.01 18.02 3.40
N PRO A 22 -14.08 18.71 2.71
CA PRO A 22 -12.66 18.39 2.82
C PRO A 22 -12.11 18.63 4.22
N ALA A 23 -12.63 19.62 4.96
CA ALA A 23 -12.24 19.85 6.36
C ALA A 23 -12.67 18.69 7.28
N VAL A 24 -13.92 18.23 7.15
CA VAL A 24 -14.44 17.09 7.92
C VAL A 24 -13.63 15.83 7.64
N PHE A 25 -13.38 15.53 6.37
CA PHE A 25 -12.62 14.33 6.02
C PHE A 25 -11.14 14.44 6.36
N ALA A 26 -10.52 15.62 6.27
CA ALA A 26 -9.18 15.84 6.79
C ALA A 26 -9.10 15.53 8.28
N ALA A 27 -10.09 15.94 9.08
CA ALA A 27 -10.15 15.61 10.50
C ALA A 27 -10.31 14.10 10.73
N LEU A 28 -11.14 13.40 9.95
CA LEU A 28 -11.30 11.94 10.06
C LEU A 28 -10.01 11.19 9.73
N VAL A 29 -9.30 11.57 8.66
CA VAL A 29 -8.00 10.97 8.32
C VAL A 29 -6.95 11.31 9.40
N ALA A 30 -6.95 12.54 9.94
CA ALA A 30 -6.05 12.94 11.01
C ALA A 30 -6.26 12.15 12.31
N ILE A 31 -7.52 11.85 12.68
CA ILE A 31 -7.83 10.96 13.80
C ILE A 31 -7.26 9.57 13.54
N SER A 32 -7.48 9.03 12.34
CA SER A 32 -6.92 7.74 11.91
C SER A 32 -5.39 7.73 11.99
N LEU A 33 -4.72 8.81 11.58
CA LEU A 33 -3.26 9.00 11.66
C LEU A 33 -2.77 8.96 13.12
N ILE A 34 -3.43 9.70 14.03
CA ILE A 34 -3.07 9.72 15.45
C ILE A 34 -3.21 8.31 16.03
N LEU A 35 -4.28 7.59 15.71
CA LEU A 35 -4.46 6.21 16.13
C LEU A 35 -3.32 5.30 15.64
N HIS A 36 -2.91 5.41 14.36
CA HIS A 36 -1.76 4.66 13.83
C HIS A 36 -0.46 4.96 14.57
N ILE A 37 -0.20 6.23 14.90
CA ILE A 37 0.99 6.62 15.68
C ILE A 37 0.95 5.98 17.07
N LEU A 38 -0.18 6.09 17.78
CA LEU A 38 -0.35 5.50 19.11
C LEU A 38 -0.22 3.97 19.07
N GLN A 39 -0.79 3.32 18.06
CA GLN A 39 -0.67 1.88 17.85
C GLN A 39 0.76 1.46 17.53
N ASN A 40 1.48 2.23 16.72
CA ASN A 40 2.89 1.97 16.41
C ASN A 40 3.79 2.06 17.64
N ILE A 41 3.51 3.01 18.55
CA ILE A 41 4.18 3.10 19.85
C ILE A 41 3.81 1.90 20.72
N ARG A 42 2.52 1.59 20.85
CA ARG A 42 2.01 0.49 21.69
C ARG A 42 2.52 -0.89 21.27
N TYR A 43 2.52 -1.19 19.97
CA TYR A 43 2.95 -2.47 19.41
C TYR A 43 4.43 -2.49 19.00
N ARG A 44 5.14 -1.35 19.10
CA ARG A 44 6.53 -1.17 18.66
C ARG A 44 6.76 -1.68 17.23
N PHE A 45 5.78 -1.44 16.36
CA PHE A 45 5.68 -2.03 15.02
C PHE A 45 6.07 -1.06 13.90
N TRP A 46 6.67 0.09 14.27
CA TRP A 46 7.06 1.19 13.38
C TRP A 46 7.70 0.76 12.06
N ARG A 47 8.65 -0.18 12.05
CA ARG A 47 9.33 -0.61 10.81
C ARG A 47 8.40 -1.24 9.78
N ILE A 48 7.25 -1.76 10.20
CA ILE A 48 6.34 -2.51 9.34
C ILE A 48 5.21 -1.60 8.84
N THR A 49 4.69 -0.76 9.74
CA THR A 49 3.54 0.13 9.50
C THR A 49 3.94 1.58 9.26
N PHE A 50 5.24 1.89 9.12
CA PHE A 50 5.76 3.23 8.80
C PHE A 50 5.03 3.89 7.62
N PHE A 51 4.85 3.13 6.52
CA PHE A 51 4.20 3.63 5.32
C PHE A 51 2.71 3.98 5.55
N ILE A 52 2.03 3.37 6.52
CA ILE A 52 0.65 3.78 6.86
C ILE A 52 0.67 5.18 7.46
N THR A 53 1.54 5.42 8.44
CA THR A 53 1.69 6.75 9.05
C THR A 53 2.09 7.78 8.02
N TRP A 54 3.07 7.47 7.16
CA TRP A 54 3.51 8.38 6.10
C TRP A 54 2.41 8.67 5.08
N GLY A 55 1.71 7.64 4.60
CA GLY A 55 0.56 7.79 3.69
C GLY A 55 -0.55 8.64 4.32
N SER A 56 -0.83 8.48 5.61
CA SER A 56 -1.84 9.27 6.31
C SER A 56 -1.44 10.72 6.54
N VAL A 57 -0.15 11.03 6.71
CA VAL A 57 0.35 12.42 6.71
C VAL A 57 0.11 13.06 5.35
N LEU A 58 0.50 12.40 4.27
CA LEU A 58 0.30 12.89 2.90
C LEU A 58 -1.19 13.11 2.59
N PHE A 59 -2.02 12.12 2.92
CA PHE A 59 -3.45 12.18 2.63
C PHE A 59 -4.15 13.29 3.42
N THR A 60 -3.87 13.40 4.72
CA THR A 60 -4.39 14.48 5.56
C THR A 60 -3.98 15.85 5.00
N THR A 61 -2.71 16.00 4.63
CA THR A 61 -2.19 17.23 4.02
C THR A 61 -2.93 17.57 2.73
N GLY A 62 -3.17 16.58 1.87
CA GLY A 62 -3.93 16.74 0.63
C GLY A 62 -5.35 17.26 0.86
N TRP A 63 -6.07 16.71 1.85
CA TRP A 63 -7.44 17.16 2.17
C TRP A 63 -7.47 18.53 2.86
N ILE A 64 -6.47 18.87 3.68
CA ILE A 64 -6.30 20.23 4.21
C ILE A 64 -6.06 21.22 3.07
N LEU A 65 -5.13 20.92 2.16
CA LEU A 65 -4.84 21.74 1.00
C LEU A 65 -6.06 21.87 0.08
N ARG A 66 -6.86 20.81 -0.06
CA ARG A 66 -8.12 20.87 -0.81
C ARG A 66 -9.12 21.82 -0.15
N CYS A 67 -9.24 21.78 1.18
CA CYS A 67 -10.07 22.72 1.92
C CYS A 67 -9.62 24.17 1.63
N ILE A 68 -8.33 24.46 1.73
CA ILE A 68 -7.80 25.80 1.42
C ILE A 68 -8.05 26.16 -0.05
N SER A 69 -7.78 25.24 -0.99
CA SER A 69 -7.98 25.42 -2.43
C SER A 69 -9.43 25.68 -2.80
N SER A 70 -10.40 25.21 -2.01
CA SER A 70 -11.82 25.49 -2.24
C SER A 70 -12.17 26.98 -2.06
N TYR A 71 -11.45 27.70 -1.19
CA TYR A 71 -11.60 29.15 -1.00
C TYR A 71 -10.88 29.98 -2.06
N TYR A 72 -9.86 29.40 -2.70
CA TYR A 72 -9.04 30.06 -3.73
C TYR A 72 -9.06 29.23 -5.04
N PRO A 73 -10.22 29.10 -5.71
CA PRO A 73 -10.38 28.19 -6.84
C PRO A 73 -9.51 28.55 -8.07
N ASP A 74 -9.04 29.79 -8.17
CA ASP A 74 -8.17 30.28 -9.25
C ASP A 74 -6.67 30.12 -8.94
N HIS A 75 -6.30 29.64 -7.74
CA HIS A 75 -4.91 29.51 -7.34
C HIS A 75 -4.32 28.16 -7.79
N LEU A 76 -3.68 28.15 -8.97
CA LEU A 76 -3.13 26.94 -9.61
C LEU A 76 -2.25 26.11 -8.66
N GLY A 77 -1.37 26.75 -7.90
CA GLY A 77 -0.46 26.04 -6.99
C GLY A 77 -1.17 25.23 -5.90
N LEU A 78 -2.31 25.73 -5.39
CA LEU A 78 -3.09 25.04 -4.36
C LEU A 78 -3.88 23.88 -4.98
N TYR A 79 -4.46 24.12 -6.16
CA TYR A 79 -5.16 23.09 -6.93
C TYR A 79 -4.25 21.92 -7.31
N VAL A 80 -3.02 22.20 -7.74
CA VAL A 80 -2.02 21.17 -8.06
C VAL A 80 -1.53 20.48 -6.80
N ALA A 81 -1.16 21.23 -5.75
CA ALA A 81 -0.63 20.64 -4.53
C ALA A 81 -1.64 19.68 -3.87
N GLN A 82 -2.92 20.08 -3.73
CA GLN A 82 -3.94 19.19 -3.17
C GLN A 82 -4.10 17.91 -3.99
N ALA A 83 -4.11 17.99 -5.33
CA ALA A 83 -4.25 16.83 -6.19
C ALA A 83 -3.06 15.87 -6.03
N VAL A 84 -1.84 16.41 -6.01
CA VAL A 84 -0.61 15.61 -5.84
C VAL A 84 -0.62 14.88 -4.51
N PHE A 85 -0.90 15.57 -3.39
CA PHE A 85 -0.89 14.93 -2.07
C PHE A 85 -2.00 13.88 -1.90
N ILE A 86 -3.21 14.16 -2.43
CA ILE A 86 -4.32 13.19 -2.42
C ILE A 86 -3.95 11.94 -3.24
N TYR A 87 -3.35 12.11 -4.41
CA TYR A 87 -3.04 11.01 -5.33
C TYR A 87 -1.78 10.23 -4.96
N LEU A 88 -0.81 10.85 -4.27
CA LEU A 88 0.44 10.19 -3.86
C LEU A 88 0.27 9.28 -2.63
N ALA A 89 -0.69 9.56 -1.75
CA ALA A 89 -0.87 8.80 -0.51
C ALA A 89 -1.21 7.30 -0.70
N PRO A 90 -2.11 6.89 -1.62
CA PRO A 90 -2.48 5.48 -1.81
C PRO A 90 -1.36 4.55 -2.28
N PRO A 91 -0.50 4.92 -3.24
CA PRO A 91 0.69 4.13 -3.55
C PRO A 91 1.56 3.87 -2.31
N VAL A 92 1.66 4.87 -1.42
CA VAL A 92 2.34 4.74 -0.13
C VAL A 92 1.57 3.80 0.81
N TYR A 93 0.24 3.85 0.84
CA TYR A 93 -0.56 2.87 1.59
C TYR A 93 -0.37 1.43 1.07
N SER A 94 -0.31 1.23 -0.25
CA SER A 94 -0.01 -0.08 -0.83
C SER A 94 1.39 -0.57 -0.41
N ALA A 95 2.39 0.31 -0.29
CA ALA A 95 3.70 -0.07 0.25
C ALA A 95 3.61 -0.66 1.67
N ALA A 96 2.68 -0.18 2.51
CA ALA A 96 2.43 -0.79 3.80
C ALA A 96 1.86 -2.22 3.67
N ALA A 97 0.89 -2.42 2.78
CA ALA A 97 0.34 -3.74 2.50
C ALA A 97 1.44 -4.70 2.00
N TYR A 98 2.30 -4.26 1.08
CA TYR A 98 3.43 -5.05 0.58
C TYR A 98 4.40 -5.46 1.69
N ASN A 99 4.63 -4.56 2.64
CA ASN A 99 5.44 -4.87 3.81
C ASN A 99 4.77 -5.95 4.69
N ILE A 100 3.46 -5.83 4.94
CA ILE A 100 2.68 -6.82 5.70
C ILE A 100 2.67 -8.19 4.98
N VAL A 101 2.58 -8.23 3.65
CA VAL A 101 2.72 -9.48 2.86
C VAL A 101 4.09 -10.11 3.07
N GLY A 102 5.17 -9.33 2.98
CA GLY A 102 6.52 -9.81 3.29
C GLY A 102 6.63 -10.34 4.73
N ARG A 103 5.97 -9.69 5.68
CA ARG A 103 5.91 -10.16 7.08
C ARG A 103 5.13 -11.46 7.24
N LEU A 104 4.00 -11.61 6.56
CA LEU A 104 3.22 -12.85 6.55
C LEU A 104 4.05 -14.02 6.02
N MET A 105 4.80 -13.82 4.93
CA MET A 105 5.66 -14.86 4.38
C MET A 105 6.91 -15.14 5.22
N ASN A 106 7.46 -14.16 5.94
CA ASN A 106 8.51 -14.43 6.93
C ASN A 106 7.99 -15.28 8.10
N TYR A 107 6.72 -15.05 8.48
CA TYR A 107 6.07 -15.80 9.56
C TYR A 107 5.65 -17.21 9.12
N LEU A 108 5.29 -17.39 7.84
CA LEU A 108 4.95 -18.67 7.21
C LEU A 108 5.92 -19.02 6.06
N PRO A 109 7.21 -19.24 6.36
CA PRO A 109 8.23 -19.37 5.33
C PRO A 109 8.02 -20.61 4.44
N MET A 110 7.42 -21.67 4.98
CA MET A 110 7.04 -22.89 4.24
C MET A 110 5.96 -22.66 3.16
N HIS A 111 5.23 -21.55 3.23
CA HIS A 111 4.16 -21.19 2.29
C HIS A 111 4.50 -19.96 1.45
N ALA A 112 5.68 -19.37 1.65
CA ALA A 112 6.15 -18.22 0.89
C ALA A 112 6.20 -18.53 -0.62
N VAL A 113 5.77 -17.54 -1.42
CA VAL A 113 5.74 -17.62 -2.89
C VAL A 113 6.87 -16.81 -3.51
N LEU A 114 7.40 -15.83 -2.79
CA LEU A 114 8.46 -14.94 -3.21
C LEU A 114 9.42 -14.73 -2.04
N ASN A 115 10.61 -14.19 -2.33
CA ASN A 115 11.54 -13.77 -1.28
C ASN A 115 10.87 -12.72 -0.35
N PRO A 116 10.54 -13.08 0.92
CA PRO A 116 9.79 -12.22 1.83
C PRO A 116 10.52 -10.93 2.20
N ASN A 117 11.84 -10.89 2.02
CA ASN A 117 12.68 -9.76 2.39
C ASN A 117 12.69 -8.68 1.31
N ARG A 118 12.32 -9.04 0.08
CA ARG A 118 12.48 -8.20 -1.11
C ARG A 118 11.15 -7.77 -1.72
N VAL A 119 10.05 -8.43 -1.35
CA VAL A 119 8.68 -8.09 -1.78
C VAL A 119 8.38 -6.60 -1.65
N LEU A 120 8.61 -6.00 -0.47
CA LEU A 120 8.41 -4.57 -0.27
C LEU A 120 9.18 -3.72 -1.29
N ILE A 121 10.49 -3.95 -1.38
CA ILE A 121 11.38 -3.13 -2.23
C ILE A 121 10.99 -3.29 -3.70
N PHE A 122 10.76 -4.52 -4.15
CA PHE A 122 10.35 -4.81 -5.52
C PHE A 122 9.07 -4.05 -5.90
N PHE A 123 8.02 -4.18 -5.09
CA PHE A 123 6.74 -3.54 -5.40
C PHE A 123 6.77 -2.01 -5.20
N VAL A 124 7.62 -1.48 -4.32
CA VAL A 124 7.85 -0.03 -4.21
C VAL A 124 8.52 0.51 -5.47
N TYR A 125 9.54 -0.16 -6.01
CA TYR A 125 10.16 0.27 -7.28
C TYR A 125 9.20 0.14 -8.46
N LEU A 126 8.43 -0.95 -8.52
CA LEU A 126 7.41 -1.14 -9.55
C LEU A 126 6.35 -0.05 -9.47
N GLY A 127 5.85 0.25 -8.26
CA GLY A 127 4.91 1.34 -8.02
C GLY A 127 5.50 2.71 -8.36
N ALA A 128 6.77 2.97 -8.02
CA ALA A 128 7.43 4.23 -8.38
C ALA A 128 7.56 4.41 -9.91
N ALA A 129 7.82 3.33 -10.65
CA ALA A 129 7.82 3.37 -12.11
C ALA A 129 6.42 3.68 -12.68
N VAL A 130 5.38 3.05 -12.14
CA VAL A 130 3.98 3.30 -12.51
C VAL A 130 3.56 4.73 -12.21
N GLU A 131 3.84 5.23 -11.01
CA GLU A 131 3.57 6.63 -10.63
C GLU A 131 4.39 7.63 -11.46
N GLY A 132 5.62 7.25 -11.84
CA GLY A 132 6.44 8.03 -12.77
C GLY A 132 5.77 8.20 -14.14
N MET A 133 5.12 7.15 -14.67
CA MET A 133 4.34 7.25 -15.90
C MET A 133 3.15 8.20 -15.75
N THR A 134 2.40 8.09 -14.65
CA THR A 134 1.27 8.98 -14.36
C THR A 134 1.71 10.43 -14.20
N ALA A 135 2.82 10.68 -13.48
CA ALA A 135 3.39 12.02 -13.32
C ALA A 135 3.87 12.60 -14.66
N ALA A 136 4.52 11.80 -15.50
CA ALA A 136 4.93 12.21 -16.84
C ALA A 136 3.71 12.56 -17.73
N GLY A 137 2.64 11.77 -17.66
CA GLY A 137 1.39 12.07 -18.36
C GLY A 137 0.72 13.36 -17.87
N ALA A 138 0.72 13.61 -16.56
CA ALA A 138 0.20 14.84 -15.97
C ALA A 138 1.03 16.08 -16.37
N ALA A 139 2.37 15.97 -16.35
CA ALA A 139 3.25 17.03 -16.81
C ALA A 139 3.04 17.33 -18.30
N LYS A 140 2.84 16.29 -19.12
CA LYS A 140 2.51 16.42 -20.54
C LYS A 140 1.18 17.13 -20.77
N ASN A 141 0.13 16.79 -20.01
CA ASN A 141 -1.15 17.51 -20.06
C ASN A 141 -1.00 18.99 -19.71
N ALA A 142 -0.20 19.31 -18.69
CA ALA A 142 0.04 20.69 -18.28
C ALA A 142 0.84 21.49 -19.34
N ALA A 143 1.77 20.84 -20.03
CA ALA A 143 2.60 21.46 -21.07
C ALA A 143 1.90 21.57 -22.43
N ALA A 144 0.82 20.83 -22.67
CA ALA A 144 0.16 20.75 -23.97
C ALA A 144 -0.40 22.09 -24.48
N GLY A 145 -0.74 23.04 -23.58
CA GLY A 145 -1.29 24.33 -23.96
C GLY A 145 -2.58 24.19 -24.79
N LYS A 146 -2.51 24.51 -26.09
CA LYS A 146 -3.62 24.36 -27.05
C LYS A 146 -3.51 23.11 -27.94
N GLU A 147 -2.41 22.37 -27.85
CA GLU A 147 -2.15 21.19 -28.67
C GLU A 147 -2.95 19.99 -28.15
N LEU A 148 -4.09 19.74 -28.80
CA LEU A 148 -5.04 18.70 -28.40
C LEU A 148 -4.42 17.29 -28.42
N ASP A 149 -3.55 17.02 -29.39
CA ASP A 149 -2.89 15.72 -29.54
C ASP A 149 -1.91 15.42 -28.39
N GLU A 150 -1.12 16.43 -27.99
CA GLU A 150 -0.19 16.31 -26.87
C GLU A 150 -0.94 16.12 -25.53
N TYR A 151 -2.08 16.78 -25.36
CA TYR A 151 -2.97 16.54 -24.21
C TYR A 151 -3.52 15.11 -24.22
N LYS A 152 -4.02 14.62 -25.36
CA LYS A 152 -4.56 13.24 -25.45
C LYS A 152 -3.50 12.20 -25.10
N LYS A 153 -2.28 12.37 -25.61
CA LYS A 153 -1.14 11.50 -25.28
C LYS A 153 -0.81 11.52 -23.79
N GLY A 154 -0.87 12.68 -23.12
CA GLY A 154 -0.67 12.76 -21.67
C GLY A 154 -1.77 12.06 -20.88
N GLY A 155 -3.03 12.22 -21.28
CA GLY A 155 -4.17 11.48 -20.72
C GLY A 155 -4.06 9.96 -20.88
N GLN A 156 -3.61 9.49 -22.04
CA GLN A 156 -3.34 8.06 -22.28
C GLN A 156 -2.24 7.51 -21.35
N LEU A 157 -1.17 8.28 -21.12
CA LEU A 157 -0.11 7.89 -20.18
C LEU A 157 -0.62 7.79 -18.73
N ILE A 158 -1.46 8.74 -18.29
CA ILE A 158 -2.11 8.69 -16.97
C ILE A 158 -2.96 7.42 -16.85
N ALA A 159 -3.83 7.14 -17.83
CA ALA A 159 -4.69 5.98 -17.82
C ALA A 159 -3.91 4.66 -17.85
N ALA A 160 -2.84 4.58 -18.65
CA ALA A 160 -1.95 3.42 -18.67
C ALA A 160 -1.30 3.17 -17.30
N GLY A 161 -0.82 4.22 -16.64
CA GLY A 161 -0.29 4.11 -15.27
C GLY A 161 -1.33 3.60 -14.28
N LEU A 162 -2.56 4.15 -14.31
CA LEU A 162 -3.64 3.71 -13.42
C LEU A 162 -4.06 2.25 -13.64
N ILE A 163 -4.13 1.79 -14.89
CA ILE A 163 -4.39 0.38 -15.21
C ILE A 163 -3.26 -0.50 -14.69
N MET A 164 -2.00 -0.10 -14.93
CA MET A 164 -0.85 -0.86 -14.46
C MET A 164 -0.83 -0.94 -12.93
N GLN A 165 -1.19 0.14 -12.23
CA GLN A 165 -1.34 0.16 -10.78
C GLN A 165 -2.38 -0.85 -10.30
N ALA A 166 -3.55 -0.92 -10.96
CA ALA A 166 -4.57 -1.92 -10.65
C ALA A 166 -4.04 -3.36 -10.85
N VAL A 167 -3.30 -3.61 -11.94
CA VAL A 167 -2.68 -4.92 -12.20
C VAL A 167 -1.67 -5.29 -11.11
N VAL A 168 -0.81 -4.35 -10.69
CA VAL A 168 0.16 -4.58 -9.61
C VAL A 168 -0.54 -4.96 -8.31
N GLU A 169 -1.60 -4.26 -7.94
CA GLU A 169 -2.37 -4.58 -6.73
C GLU A 169 -3.07 -5.95 -6.84
N LEU A 170 -3.59 -6.31 -8.02
CA LEU A 170 -4.16 -7.65 -8.26
C LEU A 170 -3.11 -8.75 -8.11
N LEU A 171 -1.87 -8.54 -8.57
CA LEU A 171 -0.77 -9.50 -8.38
C LEU A 171 -0.48 -9.72 -6.88
N VAL A 172 -0.55 -8.66 -6.07
CA VAL A 172 -0.36 -8.74 -4.62
C VAL A 172 -1.48 -9.55 -3.97
N ILE A 173 -2.74 -9.32 -4.35
CA ILE A 173 -3.87 -10.15 -3.90
C ILE A 173 -3.63 -11.62 -4.24
N MET A 174 -3.16 -11.92 -5.46
CA MET A 174 -2.88 -13.29 -5.90
C MET A 174 -1.78 -13.96 -5.08
N ILE A 175 -0.74 -13.21 -4.69
CA ILE A 175 0.30 -13.70 -3.77
C ILE A 175 -0.31 -14.06 -2.42
N VAL A 176 -1.12 -13.18 -1.84
CA VAL A 176 -1.80 -13.43 -0.55
C VAL A 176 -2.73 -14.63 -0.64
N ALA A 177 -3.52 -14.73 -1.72
CA ALA A 177 -4.40 -15.86 -2.01
C ALA A 177 -3.64 -17.18 -2.11
N THR A 178 -2.47 -17.17 -2.75
CA THR A 178 -1.64 -18.37 -2.90
C THR A 178 -1.05 -18.81 -1.56
N VAL A 179 -0.50 -17.89 -0.76
CA VAL A 179 0.02 -18.18 0.59
C VAL A 179 -1.11 -18.72 1.49
N HIS A 180 -2.26 -18.06 1.48
CA HIS A 180 -3.41 -18.45 2.28
C HIS A 180 -3.94 -19.83 1.88
N ARG A 181 -4.08 -20.11 0.57
CA ARG A 181 -4.48 -21.42 0.06
C ARG A 181 -3.51 -22.52 0.45
N ARG A 182 -2.20 -22.29 0.30
CA ARG A 182 -1.15 -23.26 0.71
C ARG A 182 -1.23 -23.59 2.20
N ALA A 183 -1.42 -22.57 3.04
CA ALA A 183 -1.61 -22.75 4.47
C ALA A 183 -2.91 -23.47 4.83
N ALA A 184 -4.00 -23.19 4.11
CA ALA A 184 -5.31 -23.84 4.28
C ALA A 184 -5.27 -25.32 3.92
N THR A 185 -4.68 -25.67 2.78
CA THR A 185 -4.49 -27.07 2.36
C THR A 185 -3.65 -27.86 3.36
N ALA A 186 -2.66 -27.22 3.98
CA ALA A 186 -1.84 -27.84 5.02
C ALA A 186 -2.54 -27.96 6.38
N ARG A 187 -3.76 -27.41 6.56
CA ARG A 187 -4.47 -27.26 7.85
C ARG A 187 -3.69 -26.46 8.89
N LYS A 188 -2.90 -25.47 8.46
CA LYS A 188 -1.99 -24.67 9.30
C LYS A 188 -2.41 -23.21 9.46
N VAL A 189 -3.65 -22.87 9.12
CA VAL A 189 -4.15 -21.49 9.20
C VAL A 189 -4.65 -21.24 10.61
N THR A 190 -3.84 -20.54 11.40
CA THR A 190 -4.22 -20.09 12.74
C THR A 190 -5.15 -18.88 12.63
N ARG A 191 -5.91 -18.59 13.69
CA ARG A 191 -6.82 -17.44 13.73
C ARG A 191 -6.11 -16.13 13.38
N ASN A 192 -4.89 -15.93 13.87
CA ASN A 192 -4.10 -14.74 13.57
C ASN A 192 -3.71 -14.64 12.09
N VAL A 193 -3.31 -15.75 11.47
CA VAL A 193 -3.01 -15.80 10.03
C VAL A 193 -4.27 -15.48 9.21
N GLN A 194 -5.42 -16.05 9.59
CA GLN A 194 -6.70 -15.74 8.92
C GLN A 194 -7.01 -14.24 8.97
N ILE A 195 -6.86 -13.62 10.15
CA ILE A 195 -7.12 -12.19 10.32
C ILE A 195 -6.14 -11.36 9.50
N VAL A 196 -4.85 -11.72 9.44
CA VAL A 196 -3.86 -11.02 8.61
C VAL A 196 -4.20 -11.13 7.12
N CYS A 197 -4.56 -12.33 6.63
CA CYS A 197 -4.98 -12.52 5.24
C CYS A 197 -6.24 -11.71 4.93
N PHE A 198 -7.24 -11.74 5.82
CA PHE A 198 -8.47 -10.94 5.67
C PHE A 198 -8.17 -9.43 5.67
N THR A 199 -7.24 -9.00 6.51
CA THR A 199 -6.77 -7.62 6.56
C THR A 199 -6.20 -7.22 5.21
N LEU A 200 -5.31 -8.04 4.65
CA LEU A 200 -4.67 -7.83 3.35
C LEU A 200 -5.67 -7.83 2.20
N TYR A 201 -6.64 -8.75 2.18
CA TYR A 201 -7.70 -8.74 1.17
C TYR A 201 -8.52 -7.46 1.24
N GLY A 202 -8.97 -7.07 2.43
CA GLY A 202 -9.74 -5.83 2.60
C GLY A 202 -8.96 -4.62 2.11
N THR A 203 -7.70 -4.47 2.54
CA THR A 203 -6.85 -3.35 2.13
C THR A 203 -6.66 -3.29 0.61
N SER A 204 -6.35 -4.42 -0.02
CA SER A 204 -6.11 -4.47 -1.46
C SER A 204 -7.39 -4.27 -2.28
N THR A 205 -8.54 -4.76 -1.81
CA THR A 205 -9.84 -4.49 -2.44
C THR A 205 -10.13 -2.99 -2.50
N PHE A 206 -9.90 -2.25 -1.41
CA PHE A 206 -10.13 -0.80 -1.42
C PHE A 206 -9.20 -0.05 -2.37
N VAL A 207 -7.94 -0.49 -2.49
CA VAL A 207 -6.99 0.08 -3.47
C VAL A 207 -7.45 -0.22 -4.90
N VAL A 208 -7.84 -1.46 -5.21
CA VAL A 208 -8.33 -1.84 -6.54
C VAL A 208 -9.59 -1.04 -6.91
N LEU A 209 -10.56 -0.91 -6.01
CA LEU A 209 -11.79 -0.13 -6.26
C LEU A 209 -11.47 1.33 -6.63
N ARG A 210 -10.56 1.95 -5.89
CA ARG A 210 -10.06 3.30 -6.17
C ARG A 210 -9.34 3.36 -7.53
N CYS A 211 -8.44 2.42 -7.83
CA CYS A 211 -7.70 2.41 -9.11
C CYS A 211 -8.65 2.26 -10.30
N ILE A 212 -9.70 1.43 -10.19
CA ILE A 212 -10.73 1.28 -11.23
C ILE A 212 -11.45 2.61 -11.44
N PHE A 213 -11.93 3.24 -10.35
CA PHE A 213 -12.62 4.52 -10.45
C PHE A 213 -11.73 5.60 -11.07
N ARG A 214 -10.46 5.70 -10.64
CA ARG A 214 -9.50 6.66 -11.19
C ARG A 214 -9.21 6.40 -12.65
N ALA A 215 -9.12 5.14 -13.07
CA ALA A 215 -8.98 4.80 -14.48
C ALA A 215 -10.20 5.31 -15.28
N VAL A 216 -11.42 5.04 -14.81
CA VAL A 216 -12.67 5.52 -15.45
C VAL A 216 -12.73 7.06 -15.50
N GLU A 217 -12.40 7.74 -14.41
CA GLU A 217 -12.33 9.21 -14.37
C GLU A 217 -11.29 9.74 -15.38
N SER A 218 -10.12 9.10 -15.47
CA SER A 218 -9.11 9.45 -16.45
C SER A 218 -9.60 9.26 -17.88
N PHE A 219 -10.31 8.17 -18.19
CA PHE A 219 -10.93 7.95 -19.50
C PHE A 219 -11.95 9.03 -19.85
N GLU A 220 -12.82 9.40 -18.92
CA GLU A 220 -13.80 10.48 -19.11
C GLU A 220 -13.11 11.83 -19.39
N MET A 221 -12.00 12.11 -18.72
CA MET A 221 -11.26 13.38 -18.81
C MET A 221 -10.69 13.66 -20.21
N PHE A 222 -10.11 12.67 -20.89
CA PHE A 222 -9.55 12.89 -22.22
C PHE A 222 -10.50 12.55 -23.37
N ASP A 223 -11.54 11.73 -23.13
CA ASP A 223 -12.56 11.44 -24.14
C ASP A 223 -13.47 12.67 -24.38
N LYS A 224 -13.77 13.43 -23.31
CA LYS A 224 -14.64 14.62 -23.37
C LYS A 224 -13.88 15.94 -23.50
N LEU A 225 -12.78 15.93 -24.24
CA LEU A 225 -11.88 17.05 -24.37
C LEU A 225 -12.51 18.24 -25.14
N GLY A 226 -12.47 19.44 -24.57
CA GLY A 226 -13.07 20.65 -25.16
C GLY A 226 -14.55 20.85 -24.82
N CYS A 227 -15.11 20.04 -23.92
CA CYS A 227 -16.48 20.18 -23.47
C CYS A 227 -16.62 21.42 -22.55
N SER A 228 -17.52 22.35 -22.92
CA SER A 228 -17.84 23.53 -22.11
C SER A 228 -19.11 23.35 -21.25
N ARG A 229 -19.94 22.34 -21.56
CA ARG A 229 -21.19 22.00 -20.84
C ARG A 229 -21.40 20.48 -20.87
N ASN A 230 -21.59 19.87 -19.69
CA ASN A 230 -21.80 18.43 -19.49
C ASN A 230 -20.57 17.54 -19.82
N CYS A 231 -19.43 17.82 -19.19
CA CYS A 231 -18.16 17.06 -19.31
C CYS A 231 -18.22 15.62 -18.76
N GLY A 232 -19.42 15.08 -18.57
CA GLY A 232 -19.68 13.79 -17.95
C GLY A 232 -20.00 13.87 -16.46
N PRO A 233 -20.72 12.87 -15.94
CA PRO A 233 -21.26 12.91 -14.59
C PRO A 233 -20.18 12.83 -13.53
N ILE A 234 -19.04 12.18 -13.79
CA ILE A 234 -17.99 11.98 -12.79
C ILE A 234 -17.24 13.30 -12.56
N LEU A 235 -16.80 13.95 -13.63
CA LEU A 235 -16.01 15.18 -13.54
C LEU A 235 -16.84 16.40 -13.10
N SER A 236 -18.15 16.37 -13.35
CA SER A 236 -19.06 17.47 -13.03
C SER A 236 -19.63 17.41 -11.60
N ASN A 237 -19.45 16.30 -10.88
CA ASN A 237 -20.03 16.09 -9.55
C ASN A 237 -18.95 15.76 -8.52
N GLU A 238 -18.79 16.66 -7.54
CA GLU A 238 -17.76 16.52 -6.50
C GLU A 238 -17.90 15.22 -5.67
N TRP A 239 -19.13 14.72 -5.48
CA TRP A 239 -19.37 13.61 -4.57
C TRP A 239 -18.68 12.31 -5.00
N TYR A 240 -18.41 12.10 -6.30
CA TYR A 240 -17.69 10.91 -6.78
C TYR A 240 -16.25 10.86 -6.22
N LEU A 241 -15.59 12.02 -6.09
CA LEU A 241 -14.29 12.12 -5.45
C LEU A 241 -14.38 11.68 -3.98
N TYR A 242 -15.37 12.15 -3.23
CA TYR A 242 -15.50 11.72 -1.83
C TYR A 242 -15.89 10.23 -1.70
N ALA A 243 -16.74 9.72 -2.57
CA ALA A 243 -17.26 8.36 -2.48
C ALA A 243 -16.24 7.30 -2.94
N PHE A 244 -15.49 7.55 -4.01
CA PHE A 244 -14.66 6.53 -4.67
C PHE A 244 -13.16 6.79 -4.57
N GLU A 245 -12.74 8.04 -4.35
CA GLU A 245 -11.34 8.38 -4.14
C GLU A 245 -11.02 8.44 -2.63
N LEU A 246 -11.80 9.20 -1.87
CA LEU A 246 -11.63 9.35 -0.42
C LEU A 246 -12.14 8.14 0.34
N GLY A 247 -13.41 7.75 0.11
CA GLY A 247 -14.13 6.75 0.88
C GLY A 247 -13.36 5.44 1.07
N PRO A 248 -12.90 4.78 -0.01
CA PRO A 248 -12.16 3.52 0.10
C PRO A 248 -10.86 3.68 0.88
N MET A 249 -10.15 4.80 0.69
CA MET A 249 -8.88 5.06 1.37
C MET A 249 -9.09 5.42 2.85
N LEU A 250 -10.16 6.12 3.19
CA LEU A 250 -10.53 6.37 4.58
C LEU A 250 -10.84 5.05 5.28
N ILE A 251 -11.70 4.21 4.68
CA ILE A 251 -12.04 2.89 5.21
C ILE A 251 -10.79 2.03 5.33
N PHE A 252 -9.90 2.04 4.34
CA PHE A 252 -8.59 1.36 4.41
C PHE A 252 -7.80 1.75 5.66
N THR A 253 -7.68 3.05 5.96
CA THR A 253 -6.89 3.48 7.12
C THR A 253 -7.51 3.03 8.44
N TYR A 254 -8.84 3.08 8.57
CA TYR A 254 -9.55 2.61 9.76
C TYR A 254 -9.56 1.09 9.87
N TRP A 255 -9.60 0.38 8.75
CA TRP A 255 -9.49 -1.06 8.67
C TRP A 255 -8.17 -1.54 9.28
N LEU A 256 -7.06 -0.90 8.92
CA LEU A 256 -5.74 -1.18 9.52
C LEU A 256 -5.63 -0.71 10.98
N ASN A 257 -6.37 0.32 11.40
CA ASN A 257 -6.45 0.67 12.82
C ASN A 257 -7.15 -0.42 13.63
N ILE A 258 -8.25 -0.99 13.12
CA ILE A 258 -9.03 -2.02 13.82
C ILE A 258 -8.26 -3.35 13.83
N LEU A 259 -7.76 -3.76 12.66
CA LEU A 259 -7.07 -5.03 12.43
C LEU A 259 -5.55 -4.83 12.35
N HIS A 260 -4.99 -4.07 13.28
CA HIS A 260 -3.58 -3.71 13.25
C HIS A 260 -2.66 -4.95 13.25
N PRO A 261 -1.74 -5.09 12.28
CA PRO A 261 -0.93 -6.31 12.11
C PRO A 261 -0.03 -6.60 13.31
N GLY A 262 0.36 -5.57 14.07
CA GLY A 262 1.11 -5.71 15.32
C GLY A 262 0.35 -6.45 16.45
N ARG A 263 -0.94 -6.76 16.29
CA ARG A 263 -1.68 -7.67 17.21
C ARG A 263 -1.48 -9.13 16.87
N TYR A 264 -1.25 -9.44 15.59
CA TYR A 264 -1.35 -10.80 15.05
C TYR A 264 -0.02 -11.37 14.58
N LEU A 265 0.95 -10.50 14.25
CA LEU A 265 2.27 -10.88 13.78
C LEU A 265 3.37 -10.50 14.78
N PRO A 266 4.42 -11.32 14.91
CA PRO A 266 5.57 -10.98 15.73
C PRO A 266 6.35 -9.81 15.14
N ARG A 267 6.89 -8.96 16.01
CA ARG A 267 7.81 -7.86 15.62
C ARG A 267 9.11 -8.37 15.00
N GLN A 268 9.67 -9.44 15.58
CA GLN A 268 10.93 -10.03 15.12
C GLN A 268 10.74 -10.73 13.78
N LYS A 269 11.63 -10.48 12.82
CA LYS A 269 11.55 -11.06 11.47
C LYS A 269 11.87 -12.55 11.42
N ASN A 270 12.76 -12.97 12.29
CA ASN A 270 13.28 -14.32 12.33
C ASN A 270 12.35 -15.29 13.06
N ARG A 271 11.30 -14.77 13.72
CA ARG A 271 10.29 -15.56 14.39
C ARG A 271 9.27 -16.07 13.37
N TYR A 272 9.18 -17.39 13.24
CA TYR A 272 8.30 -18.06 12.30
C TYR A 272 7.44 -19.11 13.01
N LEU A 273 6.28 -19.42 12.41
CA LEU A 273 5.39 -20.46 12.89
C LEU A 273 5.91 -21.83 12.44
N GLY A 274 6.01 -22.76 13.39
CA GLY A 274 6.39 -24.14 13.15
C GLY A 274 5.40 -24.86 12.22
N THR A 275 5.83 -26.00 11.70
CA THR A 275 5.00 -26.85 10.84
C THR A 275 3.82 -27.48 11.58
N ASP A 276 3.81 -27.43 12.91
CA ASP A 276 2.73 -27.84 13.80
C ASP A 276 1.61 -26.79 13.95
N ALA A 277 1.81 -25.59 13.38
CA ALA A 277 0.91 -24.45 13.50
C ALA A 277 0.62 -23.99 14.95
N ARG A 278 1.51 -24.32 15.90
CA ARG A 278 1.37 -23.96 17.32
C ARG A 278 2.65 -23.36 17.88
N THR A 279 3.77 -24.07 17.74
CA THR A 279 5.05 -23.59 18.26
C THR A 279 5.65 -22.53 17.35
N GLU A 280 6.25 -21.51 17.95
CA GLU A 280 6.98 -20.48 17.22
C GLU A 280 8.46 -20.58 17.56
N ARG A 281 9.31 -20.44 16.55
CA ARG A 281 10.77 -20.62 16.66
C ARG A 281 11.51 -19.43 16.09
N ILE A 282 12.74 -19.22 16.54
CA ILE A 282 13.64 -18.19 16.00
C ILE A 282 14.61 -18.86 15.03
N GLY A 283 14.41 -18.63 13.74
CA GLY A 283 15.25 -19.14 12.67
C GLY A 283 16.36 -18.16 12.23
N PRO A 284 17.17 -18.52 11.23
CA PRO A 284 18.23 -17.68 10.69
C PRO A 284 17.70 -16.54 9.81
N GLY A 285 16.38 -16.52 9.55
CA GLY A 285 15.71 -15.64 8.60
C GLY A 285 15.91 -16.09 7.15
N TRP A 286 15.28 -15.38 6.21
CA TRP A 286 15.40 -15.67 4.78
C TRP A 286 16.75 -15.19 4.22
N ARG A 287 17.78 -16.05 4.28
CA ARG A 287 19.12 -15.77 3.75
C ARG A 287 19.19 -16.19 2.29
N ASP A 288 19.53 -15.24 1.45
CA ASP A 288 19.73 -15.43 0.01
C ASP A 288 21.23 -15.59 -0.24
N ARG A 289 21.65 -16.74 -0.77
CA ARG A 289 23.07 -17.05 -1.01
C ARG A 289 23.58 -16.55 -2.38
N ARG A 290 22.71 -15.93 -3.19
CA ARG A 290 23.04 -15.45 -4.55
C ARG A 290 23.90 -14.19 -4.52
N ASP A 291 24.69 -14.02 -5.56
CA ASP A 291 25.52 -12.82 -5.72
C ASP A 291 24.68 -11.55 -5.82
N ARG A 292 25.25 -10.42 -5.40
CA ARG A 292 24.57 -9.12 -5.41
C ARG A 292 24.03 -8.74 -6.79
N TRP A 293 24.72 -9.12 -7.86
CA TRP A 293 24.31 -8.86 -9.25
C TRP A 293 23.13 -9.73 -9.70
N GLU A 294 23.16 -11.04 -9.45
CA GLU A 294 22.02 -11.92 -9.74
C GLU A 294 20.76 -11.46 -9.00
N THR A 295 20.98 -11.03 -7.78
CA THR A 295 19.98 -10.55 -6.84
C THR A 295 19.41 -9.17 -7.20
N PHE A 296 20.15 -8.37 -7.97
CA PHE A 296 19.69 -7.11 -8.54
C PHE A 296 18.82 -7.36 -9.79
N ILE A 297 19.24 -8.30 -10.65
CA ILE A 297 18.52 -8.67 -11.87
C ILE A 297 17.23 -9.46 -11.54
N ASP A 298 17.29 -10.36 -10.57
CA ASP A 298 16.16 -11.18 -10.10
C ASP A 298 15.94 -11.00 -8.59
N PRO A 299 15.34 -9.86 -8.18
CA PRO A 299 15.11 -9.54 -6.79
C PRO A 299 14.08 -10.45 -6.12
N LEU A 300 13.30 -11.26 -6.84
CA LEU A 300 12.30 -12.14 -6.23
C LEU A 300 12.68 -13.62 -6.26
N ASP A 301 13.81 -13.97 -6.87
CA ASP A 301 14.26 -15.35 -7.13
C ASP A 301 13.34 -16.15 -8.05
N VAL A 302 12.74 -15.48 -9.04
CA VAL A 302 11.84 -16.10 -10.01
C VAL A 302 12.55 -17.20 -10.79
N LYS A 303 13.81 -16.98 -11.19
CA LYS A 303 14.61 -17.93 -11.96
C LYS A 303 14.96 -19.16 -11.12
N GLY A 304 15.34 -19.00 -9.86
CA GLY A 304 15.61 -20.11 -8.94
C GLY A 304 14.36 -20.94 -8.65
N MET A 305 13.22 -20.28 -8.48
CA MET A 305 11.93 -20.95 -8.29
C MET A 305 11.49 -21.77 -9.50
N ILE A 306 11.63 -21.25 -10.72
CA ILE A 306 11.29 -21.99 -11.95
C ILE A 306 12.19 -23.21 -12.13
N LYS A 307 13.47 -23.11 -11.76
CA LYS A 307 14.44 -24.21 -11.87
C LYS A 307 14.37 -25.21 -10.70
N GLY A 308 13.52 -24.98 -9.70
CA GLY A 308 13.42 -25.82 -8.50
C GLY A 308 14.63 -25.76 -7.56
N GLN A 309 15.59 -24.88 -7.83
CA GLN A 309 16.81 -24.67 -7.03
C GLN A 309 16.67 -23.37 -6.24
N ALA A 310 15.80 -23.38 -5.23
CA ALA A 310 15.59 -22.19 -4.42
C ALA A 310 16.88 -21.81 -3.68
N SER A 311 17.25 -20.53 -3.76
CA SER A 311 18.52 -20.00 -3.20
C SER A 311 18.58 -19.95 -1.67
N HIS A 312 17.49 -20.29 -0.99
CA HIS A 312 17.34 -20.23 0.46
C HIS A 312 17.32 -21.64 1.06
N GLU A 313 17.90 -21.77 2.24
CA GLU A 313 17.79 -22.99 3.04
C GLU A 313 16.38 -23.09 3.62
N ARG A 314 15.75 -24.26 3.48
CA ARG A 314 14.43 -24.55 4.06
C ARG A 314 14.57 -24.87 5.55
N TYR A 315 15.01 -23.89 6.33
CA TYR A 315 15.34 -24.05 7.74
C TYR A 315 14.16 -24.56 8.60
N TRP A 316 12.92 -24.43 8.12
CA TRP A 316 11.72 -24.98 8.75
C TRP A 316 11.60 -26.51 8.65
N GLU A 317 12.39 -27.18 7.80
CA GLU A 317 12.42 -28.66 7.69
C GLU A 317 13.25 -29.31 8.80
N SER A 318 14.13 -28.56 9.47
CA SER A 318 14.93 -29.02 10.62
C SER A 318 14.59 -28.20 11.87
N PRO A 319 13.37 -28.35 12.43
CA PRO A 319 12.90 -27.53 13.53
C PRO A 319 13.72 -27.72 14.82
N GLU A 320 14.36 -28.88 15.04
CA GLU A 320 15.16 -29.14 16.25
C GLU A 320 16.38 -28.20 16.36
N ARG A 321 16.87 -27.69 15.23
CA ARG A 321 18.04 -26.81 15.16
C ARG A 321 17.77 -25.40 15.70
N TRP A 322 16.49 -25.02 15.81
CA TRP A 322 16.08 -23.64 16.10
C TRP A 322 15.32 -23.55 17.43
N PRO A 323 15.69 -22.62 18.32
CA PRO A 323 15.09 -22.53 19.66
C PRO A 323 13.60 -22.12 19.57
N VAL A 324 12.80 -22.71 20.47
CA VAL A 324 11.39 -22.33 20.68
C VAL A 324 11.32 -20.99 21.41
N CYS A 325 10.38 -20.15 21.03
CA CYS A 325 10.16 -18.85 21.68
C CYS A 325 9.64 -19.05 23.11
N SER A 326 10.38 -18.56 24.10
CA SER A 326 10.03 -18.66 25.52
C SER A 326 8.90 -17.72 25.94
N ASP A 327 8.60 -16.70 25.14
CA ASP A 327 7.60 -15.66 25.41
C ASP A 327 6.16 -16.05 25.02
N GLY A 328 5.95 -17.30 24.60
CA GLY A 328 4.69 -17.85 24.13
C GLY A 328 4.59 -17.90 22.61
N SER A 329 3.36 -18.02 22.10
CA SER A 329 3.02 -18.14 20.68
C SER A 329 1.94 -17.13 20.30
N PHE A 330 2.14 -16.39 19.20
CA PHE A 330 1.07 -15.59 18.60
C PHE A 330 -0.03 -16.49 18.06
N ALA A 331 0.29 -17.64 17.47
CA ALA A 331 -0.71 -18.60 16.99
C ALA A 331 -1.71 -19.05 18.06
N GLU A 332 -1.25 -19.20 19.31
CA GLU A 332 -2.09 -19.59 20.46
C GLU A 332 -2.63 -18.38 21.24
N GLY A 333 -2.24 -17.16 20.89
CA GLY A 333 -2.64 -15.94 21.59
C GLY A 333 -1.94 -15.72 22.94
N THR A 334 -0.91 -16.51 23.26
CA THR A 334 -0.15 -16.40 24.52
C THR A 334 0.95 -15.33 24.46
N ALA A 335 1.45 -15.00 23.26
CA ALA A 335 2.41 -13.92 23.03
C ALA A 335 1.75 -12.58 22.62
N SER A 336 2.44 -11.46 22.87
CA SER A 336 1.98 -10.12 22.48
C SER A 336 3.13 -9.13 22.33
N ASN A 337 3.05 -8.23 21.34
CA ASN A 337 4.02 -7.15 21.15
C ASN A 337 3.93 -6.01 22.20
N VAL A 338 2.92 -6.02 23.07
CA VAL A 338 2.72 -4.96 24.08
C VAL A 338 3.56 -5.18 25.33
N LYS A 339 3.75 -6.44 25.76
CA LYS A 339 4.49 -6.76 26.99
C LYS A 339 5.97 -6.43 26.81
N ASN A 340 6.55 -5.72 27.79
CA ASN A 340 7.97 -5.40 27.82
C ASN A 340 8.74 -6.64 28.27
N GLN A 341 8.95 -7.58 27.36
CA GLN A 341 9.79 -8.72 27.67
C GLN A 341 11.25 -8.29 27.49
N GLY A 342 11.98 -8.29 28.61
CA GLY A 342 13.38 -7.88 28.70
C GLY A 342 14.20 -8.67 27.70
N PHE A 343 14.65 -7.98 26.65
CA PHE A 343 15.54 -8.54 25.67
C PHE A 343 16.95 -8.10 26.06
N THR A 344 17.67 -8.98 26.76
CA THR A 344 19.11 -8.84 26.98
C THR A 344 19.85 -8.94 25.64
N LYS A 345 20.91 -8.15 25.47
CA LYS A 345 21.71 -8.07 24.23
C LYS A 345 22.22 -9.44 23.74
N GLU A 346 22.36 -10.43 24.61
CA GLU A 346 22.73 -11.81 24.27
C GLU A 346 21.84 -12.48 23.22
N ASN A 347 20.51 -12.27 23.29
CA ASN A 347 19.59 -12.92 22.35
C ASN A 347 19.64 -12.33 20.93
N ALA A 348 20.19 -11.12 20.75
CA ALA A 348 20.46 -10.56 19.43
C ALA A 348 21.75 -11.11 18.82
N LEU A 349 22.76 -11.36 19.65
CA LEU A 349 24.07 -11.84 19.23
C LEU A 349 24.00 -13.31 18.77
N LEU A 350 23.24 -14.15 19.47
CA LEU A 350 22.98 -15.54 19.07
C LEU A 350 22.23 -15.66 17.72
N ALA A 351 21.48 -14.64 17.32
CA ALA A 351 20.79 -14.61 16.03
C ALA A 351 21.65 -14.06 14.88
N SER A 352 22.79 -13.44 15.19
CA SER A 352 23.78 -12.95 14.21
C SER A 352 24.99 -13.85 14.04
N GLU A 353 25.26 -14.75 15.00
CA GLU A 353 26.45 -15.63 15.01
C GLU A 353 26.22 -17.03 14.43
N VAL A 354 24.98 -17.37 14.02
CA VAL A 354 24.64 -18.58 13.25
C VAL A 354 24.01 -18.14 11.96
#